data_AF-A0A0F5H1Z1-F1
#
_entry.id   AF-A0A0F5H1Z1-F1
#
_cell.length_a   1.000
_cell.length_b   1.000
_cell.length_c   1.000
_cell.angle_alpha   90.00
_cell.angle_beta   90.00
_cell.angle_gamma   90.00
#
_symmetry.space_group_name_H-M   'P 1'
#
loop_
_entity.id
_entity.type
_entity.pdbx_description
1 polymer ?
#
loop_
_entity_poly.entity_id
_entity_poly.type
_entity_poly.pdbx_seq_one_letter_code
_entity_poly.pdbx_strand_id
1 'polypeptide(L)'
;MNLDIINKYWNFSNNPNYWFIPLIWIIIVLAISVFIGYKKGFIKSLFNLALIIISTLLASLIALPILGAIQANSTSWLERLFNLQIETINKQIDIIKPLIAGVLILVIFFILYSVLSLILFIIFKLTKILTLGIFNRNHKSVLSRSLGATIGVVNAIIPIALTTNLSATINYNNAVVKANNSLLNVVTFGQAKGISEYAPGGNALSNIIADDDIRKGFNDFFSSLTSEKNITYNNKLINSSNLNTVIGAEPEIIFGINPWTGNTTKERVERISKVIEQLRLFSLTNESTDLFRLMIYSTNSAVDKDKVKEYVANVARIFSIAHIDLSQITFAYDYASSNSKLNNNIPVMSLWMFNDQEKKNIKETFLDAFGYKGVKVPSKEEGNISSKSDEEKYMYVLNEIINNVFFAPNIK
;
A
#
# COMPACT_ATOMS: atom_id res chain seq x y z
N MET A 1 -17.66 9.08 12.56
CA MET A 1 -17.05 7.86 13.14
C MET A 1 -16.33 8.27 14.42
N ASN A 2 -16.44 7.53 15.53
CA ASN A 2 -15.87 7.93 16.82
C ASN A 2 -14.36 7.63 16.84
N LEU A 3 -13.52 8.68 16.82
CA LEU A 3 -12.05 8.59 16.76
C LEU A 3 -11.44 7.77 17.91
N ASP A 4 -12.05 7.80 19.10
CA ASP A 4 -11.60 7.03 20.27
C ASP A 4 -11.70 5.52 20.02
N ILE A 5 -12.75 5.07 19.31
CA ILE A 5 -12.92 3.65 18.95
C ILE A 5 -11.85 3.22 17.96
N ILE A 6 -11.52 4.06 16.98
CA ILE A 6 -10.51 3.75 15.96
C ILE A 6 -9.12 3.66 16.59
N ASN A 7 -8.78 4.61 17.47
CA ASN A 7 -7.50 4.61 18.19
C ASN A 7 -7.37 3.40 19.11
N LYS A 8 -8.44 3.04 19.84
CA LYS A 8 -8.47 1.81 20.66
C LYS A 8 -8.27 0.56 19.81
N TYR A 9 -8.91 0.48 18.64
CA TYR A 9 -8.73 -0.63 17.72
C TYR A 9 -7.28 -0.76 17.26
N TRP A 10 -6.64 0.31 16.78
CA TRP A 10 -5.25 0.25 16.31
C TRP A 10 -4.25 -0.02 17.43
N ASN A 11 -4.47 0.53 18.63
CA ASN A 11 -3.67 0.21 19.80
C ASN A 11 -3.75 -1.28 20.16
N PHE A 12 -4.95 -1.87 20.05
CA PHE A 12 -5.13 -3.32 20.21
C PHE A 12 -4.45 -4.10 19.06
N SER A 13 -4.71 -3.71 17.81
CA SER A 13 -4.22 -4.38 16.60
C SER A 13 -2.70 -4.41 16.50
N ASN A 14 -2.03 -3.34 16.94
CA ASN A 14 -0.57 -3.19 16.86
C ASN A 14 0.16 -3.75 18.08
N ASN A 15 -0.55 -4.20 19.12
CA ASN A 15 0.10 -4.66 20.33
C ASN A 15 0.79 -6.03 20.06
N PRO A 16 2.13 -6.10 20.19
CA PRO A 16 2.86 -7.33 19.92
C PRO A 16 2.47 -8.48 20.85
N ASN A 17 1.93 -8.18 22.04
CA ASN A 17 1.49 -9.20 23.00
C ASN A 17 0.33 -10.05 22.48
N TYR A 18 -0.47 -9.56 21.52
CA TYR A 18 -1.61 -10.29 20.95
C TYR A 18 -1.25 -11.12 19.71
N TRP A 19 0.03 -11.39 19.47
CA TRP A 19 0.52 -12.22 18.36
C TRP A 19 -0.13 -13.62 18.29
N PHE A 20 -0.58 -14.14 19.43
CA PHE A 20 -1.17 -15.47 19.54
C PHE A 20 -2.63 -15.54 19.03
N ILE A 21 -3.33 -14.41 18.83
CA ILE A 21 -4.76 -14.42 18.46
C ILE A 21 -5.00 -15.11 17.11
N PRO A 22 -4.29 -14.76 16.01
CA PRO A 22 -4.44 -15.48 14.75
C PRO A 22 -4.07 -16.96 14.87
N LEU A 23 -3.05 -17.30 15.68
CA LEU A 23 -2.62 -18.68 15.89
C LEU A 23 -3.69 -19.52 16.61
N ILE A 24 -4.30 -18.98 17.67
CA ILE A 24 -5.40 -19.64 18.37
C ILE A 24 -6.57 -19.87 17.41
N TRP A 25 -6.90 -18.88 16.57
CA TRP A 25 -7.96 -19.03 15.58
C TRP A 25 -7.70 -20.17 14.60
N ILE A 26 -6.48 -20.25 14.05
CA ILE A 26 -6.03 -21.35 13.19
C ILE A 26 -6.20 -22.70 13.89
N ILE A 27 -5.74 -22.81 15.14
CA ILE A 27 -5.82 -24.05 15.93
C ILE A 27 -7.29 -24.47 16.14
N ILE A 28 -8.18 -23.52 16.41
CA ILE A 28 -9.62 -23.80 16.59
C ILE A 28 -10.22 -24.37 15.30
N VAL A 29 -10.01 -23.71 14.16
CA VAL A 29 -10.54 -24.18 12.86
C VAL A 29 -9.96 -25.55 12.50
N LEU A 30 -8.66 -25.75 12.73
CA LEU A 30 -7.99 -27.02 12.51
C LEU A 30 -8.57 -28.14 13.39
N ALA A 31 -8.72 -27.89 14.69
CA ALA A 31 -9.26 -28.87 15.64
C ALA A 31 -10.70 -29.28 15.28
N ILE A 32 -11.54 -28.31 14.92
CA ILE A 32 -12.92 -28.57 14.45
C ILE A 32 -12.89 -29.44 13.20
N SER A 33 -12.05 -29.11 12.22
CA SER A 33 -11.97 -29.85 10.96
C SER A 33 -11.44 -31.28 11.15
N VAL A 34 -10.41 -31.45 12.00
CA VAL A 34 -9.86 -32.77 12.39
C VAL A 34 -10.94 -33.61 13.08
N PHE A 35 -11.68 -33.03 14.04
CA PHE A 35 -12.75 -33.73 14.74
C PHE A 35 -13.90 -34.14 13.80
N ILE A 36 -14.33 -33.23 12.92
CA ILE A 36 -15.32 -33.52 11.88
C ILE A 36 -14.81 -34.64 10.97
N GLY A 37 -13.56 -34.58 10.55
CA GLY A 37 -12.92 -35.58 9.70
C GLY A 37 -12.86 -36.96 10.36
N TYR A 38 -12.46 -37.01 11.64
CA TYR A 38 -12.45 -38.23 12.44
C TYR A 38 -13.86 -38.85 12.57
N LYS A 39 -14.86 -38.02 12.87
CA LYS A 39 -16.27 -38.46 13.04
C LYS A 39 -16.87 -38.96 11.73
N LYS A 40 -16.57 -38.30 10.61
CA LYS A 40 -17.10 -38.64 9.28
C LYS A 40 -16.41 -39.86 8.67
N GLY A 41 -15.13 -40.08 8.96
CA GLY A 41 -14.29 -41.13 8.36
C GLY A 41 -13.87 -40.80 6.93
N PHE A 42 -12.91 -41.56 6.40
CA PHE A 42 -12.17 -41.24 5.17
C PHE A 42 -13.05 -40.82 3.97
N ILE A 43 -13.98 -41.68 3.54
CA ILE A 43 -14.79 -41.44 2.33
C ILE A 43 -15.63 -40.15 2.46
N LYS A 44 -16.30 -39.95 3.60
CA LYS A 44 -17.12 -38.75 3.81
C LYS A 44 -16.26 -37.50 3.94
N SER A 45 -15.06 -37.61 4.48
CA SER A 45 -14.09 -36.51 4.51
C SER A 45 -13.60 -36.14 3.11
N LEU A 46 -13.42 -37.12 2.22
CA LEU A 46 -13.05 -36.90 0.82
C LEU A 46 -14.15 -36.16 0.04
N PHE A 47 -15.41 -36.55 0.20
CA PHE A 47 -16.54 -35.80 -0.36
C PHE A 47 -16.60 -34.37 0.18
N ASN A 48 -16.33 -34.19 1.48
CA ASN A 48 -16.26 -32.86 2.08
C ASN A 48 -15.13 -32.01 1.50
N LEU A 49 -13.97 -32.61 1.19
CA LEU A 49 -12.86 -31.92 0.52
C LEU A 49 -13.27 -31.44 -0.86
N ALA A 50 -13.89 -32.32 -1.66
CA ALA A 50 -14.39 -31.98 -2.98
C ALA A 50 -15.38 -30.81 -2.94
N LEU A 51 -16.29 -30.81 -1.96
CA LEU A 51 -17.20 -29.68 -1.73
C LEU A 51 -16.47 -28.37 -1.44
N ILE A 52 -15.50 -28.37 -0.52
CA ILE A 52 -14.74 -27.17 -0.18
C ILE A 52 -14.02 -26.62 -1.42
N ILE A 53 -13.38 -27.49 -2.20
CA ILE A 53 -12.69 -27.11 -3.44
C ILE A 53 -13.68 -26.49 -4.45
N ILE A 54 -14.80 -27.17 -4.72
CA ILE A 54 -15.83 -26.69 -5.65
C ILE A 54 -16.43 -25.35 -5.18
N SER A 55 -16.75 -25.22 -3.89
CA SER A 55 -17.26 -23.97 -3.31
C SER A 55 -16.27 -22.82 -3.47
N THR A 56 -14.98 -23.08 -3.31
CA THR A 56 -13.92 -22.06 -3.42
C THR A 56 -13.72 -21.62 -4.86
N LEU A 57 -13.71 -22.57 -5.79
CA LEU A 57 -13.65 -22.30 -7.23
C LEU A 57 -14.84 -21.44 -7.67
N LEU A 58 -16.05 -21.85 -7.33
CA LEU A 58 -17.26 -21.11 -7.65
C LEU A 58 -17.30 -19.74 -6.96
N ALA A 59 -16.88 -19.64 -5.70
CA ALA A 59 -16.83 -18.36 -5.00
C ALA A 59 -15.87 -17.37 -5.68
N SER A 60 -14.70 -17.84 -6.12
CA SER A 60 -13.72 -17.02 -6.85
C SER A 60 -14.27 -16.58 -8.21
N LEU A 61 -14.98 -17.46 -8.93
CA LEU A 61 -15.60 -17.12 -10.21
C LEU A 61 -16.76 -16.10 -10.07
N ILE A 62 -17.59 -16.26 -9.04
CA ILE A 62 -18.74 -15.38 -8.78
C ILE A 62 -18.31 -14.03 -8.19
N ALA A 63 -17.18 -13.97 -7.48
CA ALA A 63 -16.67 -12.72 -6.92
C ALA A 63 -16.32 -11.71 -8.02
N LEU A 64 -15.79 -12.16 -9.17
CA LEU A 64 -15.38 -11.28 -10.28
C LEU A 64 -16.50 -10.36 -10.82
N PRO A 65 -17.67 -10.86 -11.25
CA PRO A 65 -18.75 -10.00 -11.73
C PRO A 65 -19.31 -9.09 -10.63
N ILE A 66 -19.34 -9.54 -9.38
CA ILE A 66 -19.78 -8.71 -8.25
C ILE A 66 -18.79 -7.55 -8.01
N LEU A 67 -17.48 -7.81 -8.06
CA LEU A 67 -16.47 -6.76 -7.98
C LEU A 67 -16.59 -5.77 -9.14
N GLY A 68 -16.86 -6.24 -10.35
CA GLY A 68 -17.13 -5.37 -11.50
C GLY A 68 -18.36 -4.48 -11.29
N ALA A 69 -19.44 -5.04 -10.72
CA ALA A 69 -20.65 -4.28 -10.39
C ALA A 69 -20.41 -3.28 -9.24
N ILE A 70 -19.61 -3.64 -8.22
CA ILE A 70 -19.20 -2.71 -7.17
C ILE A 70 -18.39 -1.59 -7.79
N GLN A 71 -17.39 -1.89 -8.63
CA GLN A 71 -16.58 -0.89 -9.32
C GLN A 71 -17.45 0.11 -10.11
N ALA A 72 -18.37 -0.39 -10.93
CA ALA A 72 -19.28 0.44 -11.71
C ALA A 72 -20.19 1.35 -10.87
N ASN A 73 -20.62 0.91 -9.68
CA ASN A 73 -21.53 1.66 -8.81
C ASN A 73 -20.83 2.48 -7.71
N SER A 74 -19.57 2.15 -7.41
CA SER A 74 -18.78 2.72 -6.30
C SER A 74 -18.25 4.12 -6.56
N THR A 75 -18.29 4.58 -7.81
CA THR A 75 -17.97 5.95 -8.20
C THR A 75 -18.70 6.96 -7.32
N SER A 76 -20.01 6.75 -7.09
CA SER A 76 -20.86 7.69 -6.36
C SER A 76 -20.55 7.91 -4.87
N TRP A 77 -20.00 6.94 -4.13
CA TRP A 77 -19.70 7.09 -2.69
C TRP A 77 -18.26 7.51 -2.41
N LEU A 78 -17.31 7.06 -3.25
CA LEU A 78 -15.92 7.50 -3.20
C LEU A 78 -15.79 8.97 -3.66
N GLU A 79 -16.57 9.38 -4.66
CA GLU A 79 -16.74 10.81 -5.02
C GLU A 79 -17.14 11.65 -3.81
N ARG A 80 -18.09 11.16 -3.00
CA ARG A 80 -18.59 11.89 -1.82
C ARG A 80 -17.60 11.92 -0.65
N LEU A 81 -16.79 10.87 -0.46
CA LEU A 81 -15.84 10.82 0.66
C LEU A 81 -14.56 11.62 0.39
N PHE A 82 -14.11 11.68 -0.86
CA PHE A 82 -12.81 12.27 -1.21
C PHE A 82 -12.90 13.46 -2.16
N ASN A 83 -14.09 13.83 -2.65
CA ASN A 83 -14.31 14.93 -3.60
C ASN A 83 -13.42 14.83 -4.86
N LEU A 84 -13.34 13.62 -5.44
CA LEU A 84 -12.42 13.26 -6.52
C LEU A 84 -13.09 13.17 -7.90
N GLN A 85 -12.29 13.38 -8.96
CA GLN A 85 -12.71 13.19 -10.35
C GLN A 85 -12.81 11.68 -10.71
N ILE A 86 -13.77 11.31 -11.55
CA ILE A 86 -14.13 9.93 -11.95
C ILE A 86 -12.91 9.09 -12.40
N GLU A 87 -11.99 9.66 -13.19
CA GLU A 87 -10.82 8.91 -13.70
C GLU A 87 -9.84 8.51 -12.59
N THR A 88 -9.74 9.33 -11.53
CA THR A 88 -8.95 9.00 -10.34
C THR A 88 -9.59 7.83 -9.61
N ILE A 89 -10.91 7.79 -9.51
CA ILE A 89 -11.66 6.80 -8.75
C ILE A 89 -11.52 5.38 -9.31
N ASN A 90 -11.46 5.22 -10.64
CA ASN A 90 -11.23 3.91 -11.25
C ASN A 90 -9.86 3.32 -10.86
N LYS A 91 -8.80 4.15 -10.87
CA LYS A 91 -7.46 3.73 -10.40
C LYS A 91 -7.46 3.40 -8.90
N GLN A 92 -8.30 4.08 -8.12
CA GLN A 92 -8.40 3.84 -6.68
C GLN A 92 -9.12 2.52 -6.34
N ILE A 93 -10.14 2.15 -7.11
CA ILE A 93 -10.86 0.89 -6.91
C ILE A 93 -9.94 -0.29 -7.17
N ASP A 94 -9.07 -0.22 -8.18
CA ASP A 94 -8.13 -1.31 -8.49
C ASP A 94 -7.15 -1.60 -7.34
N ILE A 95 -6.79 -0.59 -6.55
CA ILE A 95 -5.94 -0.72 -5.36
C ILE A 95 -6.64 -1.49 -4.24
N ILE A 96 -7.92 -1.21 -3.98
CA ILE A 96 -8.67 -1.77 -2.84
C ILE A 96 -9.41 -3.06 -3.24
N LYS A 97 -9.54 -3.32 -4.54
CA LYS A 97 -10.25 -4.48 -5.10
C LYS A 97 -9.77 -5.82 -4.54
N PRO A 98 -8.46 -6.11 -4.39
CA PRO A 98 -8.02 -7.38 -3.82
C PRO A 98 -8.41 -7.57 -2.34
N LEU A 99 -8.56 -6.48 -1.59
CA LEU A 99 -9.06 -6.52 -0.21
C LEU A 99 -10.56 -6.86 -0.18
N ILE A 100 -11.37 -6.20 -1.00
CA ILE A 100 -12.82 -6.46 -1.10
C ILE A 100 -13.07 -7.88 -1.61
N ALA A 101 -12.27 -8.33 -2.59
CA ALA A 101 -12.34 -9.69 -3.14
C ALA A 101 -12.21 -10.75 -2.05
N GLY A 102 -11.26 -10.61 -1.13
CA GLY A 102 -11.07 -11.56 -0.03
C GLY A 102 -12.30 -11.72 0.86
N VAL A 103 -12.93 -10.60 1.22
CA VAL A 103 -14.17 -10.60 2.04
C VAL A 103 -15.34 -11.20 1.26
N LEU A 104 -15.51 -10.84 -0.01
CA LEU A 104 -16.57 -11.39 -0.86
C LEU A 104 -16.42 -12.90 -1.07
N ILE A 105 -15.22 -13.37 -1.42
CA ILE A 105 -14.95 -14.79 -1.62
C ILE A 105 -15.25 -15.57 -0.35
N LEU A 106 -14.85 -15.06 0.83
CA LEU A 106 -15.19 -15.66 2.12
C LEU A 106 -16.70 -15.82 2.32
N VAL A 107 -17.49 -14.76 2.08
CA VAL A 107 -18.94 -14.78 2.25
C VAL A 107 -19.61 -15.74 1.26
N ILE A 108 -19.25 -15.64 -0.03
CA ILE A 108 -19.82 -16.49 -1.09
C ILE A 108 -19.42 -17.94 -0.87
N PHE A 109 -18.18 -18.21 -0.46
CA PHE A 109 -17.71 -19.54 -0.10
C PHE A 109 -18.60 -20.19 0.95
N PHE A 110 -18.90 -19.50 2.06
CA PHE A 110 -19.75 -20.05 3.11
C PHE A 110 -21.19 -20.28 2.65
N ILE A 111 -21.75 -19.38 1.84
CA ILE A 111 -23.08 -19.55 1.25
C ILE A 111 -23.10 -20.80 0.37
N LEU A 112 -22.17 -20.90 -0.59
CA LEU A 112 -22.10 -22.03 -1.52
C LEU A 112 -21.83 -23.34 -0.80
N TYR A 113 -20.90 -23.36 0.16
CA TYR A 113 -20.60 -24.54 0.95
C TYR A 113 -21.84 -25.01 1.74
N SER A 114 -22.60 -24.09 2.32
CA SER A 114 -23.83 -24.40 3.05
C SER A 114 -24.92 -24.95 2.13
N VAL A 115 -25.13 -24.30 0.97
CA VAL A 115 -26.11 -24.74 -0.04
C VAL A 115 -25.76 -26.11 -0.60
N LEU A 116 -24.51 -26.31 -1.04
CA LEU A 116 -24.06 -27.60 -1.58
C LEU A 116 -24.10 -28.71 -0.53
N SER A 117 -23.72 -28.41 0.71
CA SER A 117 -23.83 -29.37 1.82
C SER A 117 -25.28 -29.75 2.10
N LEU A 118 -26.21 -28.79 2.02
CA LEU A 118 -27.65 -29.04 2.18
C LEU A 118 -28.21 -29.88 1.03
N ILE A 119 -27.87 -29.56 -0.22
CA ILE A 119 -28.26 -30.33 -1.40
C ILE A 119 -27.76 -31.77 -1.28
N LEU A 120 -26.49 -31.97 -0.94
CA LEU A 120 -25.96 -33.31 -0.73
C LEU A 120 -26.64 -34.02 0.44
N PHE A 121 -26.93 -33.34 1.53
CA PHE A 121 -27.68 -33.93 2.65
C PHE A 121 -29.06 -34.43 2.20
N ILE A 122 -29.78 -33.62 1.41
CA ILE A 122 -31.08 -34.00 0.84
C ILE A 122 -30.92 -35.19 -0.11
N ILE A 123 -29.96 -35.14 -1.05
CA ILE A 123 -29.67 -36.24 -1.98
C ILE A 123 -29.36 -37.52 -1.20
N PHE A 124 -28.47 -37.47 -0.20
CA PHE A 124 -28.13 -38.63 0.62
C PHE A 124 -29.31 -39.15 1.43
N LYS A 125 -30.23 -38.29 1.88
CA LYS A 125 -31.45 -38.70 2.61
C LYS A 125 -32.46 -39.37 1.68
N LEU A 126 -32.63 -38.85 0.46
CA LEU A 126 -33.53 -39.41 -0.56
C LEU A 126 -32.97 -40.71 -1.15
N THR A 127 -31.68 -40.73 -1.49
CA THR A 127 -30.98 -41.92 -2.01
C THR A 127 -30.65 -42.95 -0.93
N LYS A 128 -30.79 -42.63 0.37
CA LYS A 128 -30.72 -43.60 1.47
C LYS A 128 -31.77 -44.71 1.35
N ILE A 129 -32.88 -44.44 0.65
CA ILE A 129 -33.90 -45.44 0.32
C ILE A 129 -33.35 -46.47 -0.69
N LEU A 130 -32.32 -46.13 -1.47
CA LEU A 130 -31.76 -46.96 -2.55
C LEU A 130 -30.33 -47.50 -2.29
N THR A 131 -29.54 -46.91 -1.37
CA THR A 131 -28.07 -47.15 -1.28
C THR A 131 -27.57 -47.69 0.07
N LEU A 132 -28.43 -48.37 0.83
CA LEU A 132 -28.13 -48.95 2.16
C LEU A 132 -26.89 -49.88 2.22
N GLY A 133 -26.34 -50.34 1.10
CA GLY A 133 -25.20 -51.28 1.06
C GLY A 133 -23.79 -50.66 1.07
N ILE A 134 -23.56 -49.51 0.44
CA ILE A 134 -22.18 -49.02 0.16
C ILE A 134 -21.64 -48.13 1.29
N PHE A 135 -22.49 -47.30 1.92
CA PHE A 135 -22.05 -46.36 2.95
C PHE A 135 -22.20 -46.88 4.40
N ASN A 136 -23.04 -47.88 4.63
CA ASN A 136 -23.26 -48.46 5.96
C ASN A 136 -22.35 -49.67 6.26
N ARG A 137 -21.65 -50.22 5.26
CA ARG A 137 -20.66 -51.32 5.43
C ARG A 137 -19.23 -50.85 5.67
N ASN A 138 -18.99 -49.53 5.74
CA ASN A 138 -17.75 -49.03 6.30
C ASN A 138 -17.76 -49.32 7.80
N HIS A 139 -17.21 -50.47 8.18
CA HIS A 139 -16.71 -50.67 9.53
C HIS A 139 -15.95 -49.40 9.89
N LYS A 140 -16.39 -48.75 10.98
CA LYS A 140 -15.76 -47.60 11.61
C LYS A 140 -14.41 -48.04 12.20
N SER A 141 -13.53 -48.59 11.36
CA SER A 141 -12.20 -49.00 11.76
C SER A 141 -11.46 -47.74 12.18
N VAL A 142 -10.62 -47.89 13.21
CA VAL A 142 -9.77 -46.80 13.70
C VAL A 142 -9.00 -46.18 12.54
N LEU A 143 -8.51 -47.00 11.59
CA LEU A 143 -7.82 -46.56 10.39
C LEU A 143 -8.65 -45.59 9.52
N SER A 144 -9.91 -45.91 9.21
CA SER A 144 -10.77 -45.04 8.40
C SER A 144 -11.03 -43.68 9.08
N ARG A 145 -11.15 -43.68 10.42
CA ARG A 145 -11.31 -42.44 11.20
C ARG A 145 -10.02 -41.61 11.24
N SER A 146 -8.87 -42.26 11.43
CA SER A 146 -7.56 -41.58 11.42
C SER A 146 -7.23 -40.97 10.05
N LEU A 147 -7.51 -41.69 8.96
CA LEU A 147 -7.40 -41.14 7.61
C LEU A 147 -8.40 -40.01 7.37
N GLY A 148 -9.62 -40.14 7.89
CA GLY A 148 -10.62 -39.06 7.88
C GLY A 148 -10.15 -37.80 8.62
N ALA A 149 -9.46 -37.95 9.76
CA ALA A 149 -8.84 -36.86 10.52
C ALA A 149 -7.69 -36.18 9.74
N THR A 150 -6.88 -36.97 9.03
CA THR A 150 -5.80 -36.47 8.17
C THR A 150 -6.36 -35.64 7.02
N ILE A 151 -7.41 -36.12 6.34
CA ILE A 151 -8.14 -35.30 5.35
C ILE A 151 -8.76 -34.07 6.03
N GLY A 152 -9.18 -34.18 7.28
CA GLY A 152 -9.65 -33.05 8.08
C GLY A 152 -8.64 -31.90 8.16
N VAL A 153 -7.34 -32.20 8.28
CA VAL A 153 -6.28 -31.17 8.22
C VAL A 153 -6.28 -30.47 6.87
N VAL A 154 -6.33 -31.23 5.77
CA VAL A 154 -6.35 -30.67 4.40
C VAL A 154 -7.62 -29.85 4.16
N ASN A 155 -8.77 -30.33 4.63
CA ASN A 155 -10.05 -29.60 4.58
C ASN A 155 -10.00 -28.26 5.29
N ALA A 156 -9.16 -28.12 6.33
CA ALA A 156 -9.06 -26.89 7.10
C ALA A 156 -8.31 -25.78 6.35
N ILE A 157 -7.44 -26.12 5.39
CA ILE A 157 -6.53 -25.17 4.73
C ILE A 157 -7.29 -23.97 4.14
N ILE A 158 -8.32 -24.22 3.33
CA ILE A 158 -9.07 -23.14 2.67
C ILE A 158 -9.90 -22.31 3.68
N PRO A 159 -10.72 -22.90 4.56
CA PRO A 159 -11.40 -22.15 5.62
C PRO A 159 -10.45 -21.36 6.52
N ILE A 160 -9.27 -21.90 6.86
CA ILE A 160 -8.24 -21.19 7.62
C ILE A 160 -7.79 -19.96 6.86
N ALA A 161 -7.41 -20.11 5.58
CA ALA A 161 -6.93 -19.01 4.74
C ALA A 161 -7.94 -17.85 4.70
N LEU A 162 -9.22 -18.18 4.46
CA LEU A 162 -10.29 -17.22 4.31
C LEU A 162 -10.68 -16.56 5.65
N THR A 163 -10.81 -17.32 6.73
CA THR A 163 -11.31 -16.80 8.02
C THR A 163 -10.23 -16.09 8.83
N THR A 164 -9.00 -16.60 8.83
CA THR A 164 -7.88 -16.00 9.56
C THR A 164 -7.53 -14.62 9.00
N ASN A 165 -7.86 -14.36 7.74
CA ASN A 165 -7.72 -13.04 7.11
C ASN A 165 -8.41 -11.92 7.90
N LEU A 166 -9.55 -12.20 8.55
CA LEU A 166 -10.27 -11.22 9.37
C LEU A 166 -9.55 -10.95 10.70
N SER A 167 -8.96 -11.98 11.33
CA SER A 167 -8.20 -11.84 12.57
C SER A 167 -6.77 -11.33 12.35
N ALA A 168 -6.26 -11.41 11.12
CA ALA A 168 -4.89 -11.12 10.75
C ALA A 168 -4.53 -9.63 10.78
N THR A 169 -5.53 -8.74 10.89
CA THR A 169 -5.28 -7.31 11.14
C THR A 169 -4.52 -7.10 12.45
N ILE A 170 -4.73 -7.98 13.42
CA ILE A 170 -4.01 -8.01 14.70
C ILE A 170 -2.62 -8.61 14.47
N ASN A 171 -1.59 -7.83 14.77
CA ASN A 171 -0.18 -8.19 14.60
C ASN A 171 0.13 -8.65 13.16
N TYR A 172 -0.16 -7.76 12.20
CA TYR A 172 0.04 -8.00 10.76
C TYR A 172 1.49 -8.40 10.39
N ASN A 173 2.49 -8.06 11.22
CA ASN A 173 3.89 -8.38 10.95
C ASN A 173 4.28 -9.82 11.35
N ASN A 174 3.38 -10.58 11.99
CA ASN A 174 3.67 -11.94 12.43
C ASN A 174 3.88 -12.91 11.24
N ALA A 175 4.81 -13.85 11.38
CA ALA A 175 5.10 -14.87 10.35
C ALA A 175 3.89 -15.74 9.99
N VAL A 176 3.02 -16.07 10.96
CA VAL A 176 1.78 -16.82 10.77
C VAL A 176 0.81 -16.05 9.87
N VAL A 177 0.70 -14.73 10.06
CA VAL A 177 -0.14 -13.87 9.23
C VAL A 177 0.39 -13.83 7.80
N LYS A 178 1.71 -13.65 7.61
CA LYS A 178 2.34 -13.66 6.29
C LYS A 178 2.14 -15.00 5.54
N ALA A 179 2.28 -16.12 6.26
CA ALA A 179 2.00 -17.44 5.71
C ALA A 179 0.53 -17.59 5.31
N ASN A 180 -0.40 -17.10 6.14
CA ASN A 180 -1.82 -17.11 5.83
C ASN A 180 -2.15 -16.24 4.60
N ASN A 181 -1.50 -15.08 4.44
CA ASN A 181 -1.69 -14.21 3.26
C ASN A 181 -1.23 -14.90 1.98
N SER A 182 -0.09 -15.59 2.01
CA SER A 182 0.39 -16.38 0.88
C SER A 182 -0.58 -17.51 0.54
N LEU A 183 -1.10 -18.20 1.56
CA LEU A 183 -2.11 -19.23 1.37
C LEU A 183 -3.40 -18.67 0.79
N LEU A 184 -3.89 -17.54 1.30
CA LEU A 184 -5.06 -16.83 0.79
C LEU A 184 -4.89 -16.48 -0.70
N ASN A 185 -3.73 -15.94 -1.07
CA ASN A 185 -3.41 -15.60 -2.44
C ASN A 185 -3.48 -16.84 -3.35
N VAL A 186 -2.96 -17.99 -2.89
CA VAL A 186 -3.01 -19.25 -3.65
C VAL A 186 -4.45 -19.78 -3.79
N VAL A 187 -5.19 -19.90 -2.68
CA VAL A 187 -6.53 -20.50 -2.69
C VAL A 187 -7.59 -19.63 -3.39
N THR A 188 -7.31 -18.34 -3.55
CA THR A 188 -8.15 -17.38 -4.31
C THR A 188 -7.60 -17.07 -5.70
N PHE A 189 -6.58 -17.81 -6.16
CA PHE A 189 -6.00 -17.67 -7.50
C PHE A 189 -5.49 -16.26 -7.81
N GLY A 190 -4.87 -15.60 -6.84
CA GLY A 190 -4.33 -14.25 -6.99
C GLY A 190 -5.34 -13.13 -6.84
N GLN A 191 -6.63 -13.44 -6.65
CA GLN A 191 -7.69 -12.44 -6.63
C GLN A 191 -7.78 -11.69 -5.30
N ALA A 192 -7.48 -12.35 -4.19
CA ALA A 192 -7.54 -11.76 -2.86
C ALA A 192 -6.17 -11.56 -2.24
N LYS A 193 -6.03 -10.45 -1.51
CA LYS A 193 -4.89 -10.18 -0.64
C LYS A 193 -5.32 -10.08 0.81
N GLY A 194 -4.39 -10.35 1.72
CA GLY A 194 -4.65 -10.30 3.15
C GLY A 194 -4.99 -8.88 3.61
N ILE A 195 -6.01 -8.71 4.46
CA ILE A 195 -6.36 -7.40 5.05
C ILE A 195 -5.19 -6.88 5.89
N SER A 196 -4.41 -7.79 6.47
CA SER A 196 -3.18 -7.48 7.20
C SER A 196 -2.12 -6.77 6.35
N GLU A 197 -2.04 -7.00 5.04
CA GLU A 197 -1.12 -6.25 4.16
C GLU A 197 -1.50 -4.77 4.07
N TYR A 198 -2.79 -4.44 4.22
CA TYR A 198 -3.30 -3.06 4.20
C TYR A 198 -3.33 -2.42 5.60
N ALA A 199 -3.17 -3.22 6.66
CA ALA A 199 -3.30 -2.76 8.04
C ALA A 199 -2.29 -1.66 8.43
N PRO A 200 -0.99 -1.71 8.05
CA PRO A 200 -0.06 -0.61 8.32
C PRO A 200 -0.50 0.72 7.72
N GLY A 201 -0.83 0.74 6.43
CA GLY A 201 -1.31 1.95 5.74
C GLY A 201 -2.67 2.41 6.27
N GLY A 202 -3.56 1.48 6.63
CA GLY A 202 -4.83 1.79 7.29
C GLY A 202 -4.65 2.47 8.65
N ASN A 203 -3.67 2.02 9.44
CA ASN A 203 -3.28 2.66 10.70
C ASN A 203 -2.74 4.07 10.45
N ALA A 204 -1.85 4.23 9.48
CA ALA A 204 -1.32 5.54 9.11
C ALA A 204 -2.44 6.51 8.69
N LEU A 205 -3.35 6.09 7.81
CA LEU A 205 -4.50 6.89 7.40
C LEU A 205 -5.39 7.27 8.59
N SER A 206 -5.66 6.32 9.49
CA SER A 206 -6.41 6.58 10.71
C SER A 206 -5.76 7.66 11.56
N ASN A 207 -4.45 7.55 11.81
CA ASN A 207 -3.73 8.52 12.63
C ASN A 207 -3.71 9.90 11.97
N ILE A 208 -3.58 9.98 10.64
CA ILE A 208 -3.66 11.25 9.89
C ILE A 208 -5.04 11.91 10.03
N ILE A 209 -6.11 11.12 10.00
CA ILE A 209 -7.49 11.62 10.15
C ILE A 209 -7.75 12.04 11.60
N ALA A 210 -7.22 11.29 12.57
CA ALA A 210 -7.51 11.46 14.00
C ALA A 210 -6.64 12.51 14.70
N ASP A 211 -5.38 12.68 14.29
CA ASP A 211 -4.41 13.56 14.94
C ASP A 211 -4.16 14.83 14.09
N ASP A 212 -4.63 15.96 14.60
CA ASP A 212 -4.45 17.28 13.99
C ASP A 212 -2.98 17.68 13.82
N ASP A 213 -2.08 17.24 14.71
CA ASP A 213 -0.65 17.51 14.59
C ASP A 213 -0.04 16.76 13.42
N ILE A 214 -0.46 15.51 13.21
CA ILE A 214 -0.02 14.70 12.07
C ILE A 214 -0.55 15.32 10.79
N ARG A 215 -1.84 15.70 10.74
CA ARG A 215 -2.44 16.35 9.57
C ARG A 215 -1.74 17.67 9.20
N LYS A 216 -1.51 18.54 10.19
CA LYS A 216 -0.74 19.79 10.00
C LYS A 216 0.70 19.48 9.59
N GLY A 217 1.32 18.47 10.18
CA GLY A 217 2.64 18.00 9.81
C GLY A 217 2.74 17.55 8.36
N PHE A 218 1.73 16.85 7.83
CA PHE A 218 1.70 16.46 6.41
C PHE A 218 1.62 17.67 5.49
N ASN A 219 0.82 18.68 5.85
CA ASN A 219 0.79 19.96 5.13
C ASN A 219 2.15 20.67 5.21
N ASP A 220 2.76 20.72 6.40
CA ASP A 220 4.10 21.28 6.60
C ASP A 220 5.13 20.54 5.73
N PHE A 221 5.11 19.20 5.71
CA PHE A 221 6.01 18.36 4.92
C PHE A 221 5.91 18.67 3.42
N PHE A 222 4.71 18.59 2.84
CA PHE A 222 4.53 18.79 1.40
C PHE A 222 4.73 20.25 0.98
N SER A 223 4.22 21.22 1.74
CA SER A 223 4.42 22.64 1.44
C SER A 223 5.89 23.05 1.51
N SER A 224 6.67 22.44 2.40
CA SER A 224 8.11 22.70 2.51
C SER A 224 8.87 22.19 1.30
N LEU A 225 8.46 21.08 0.70
CA LEU A 225 9.09 20.55 -0.50
C LEU A 225 8.75 21.33 -1.76
N THR A 226 7.71 22.18 -1.72
CA THR A 226 7.22 22.94 -2.89
C THR A 226 7.31 24.46 -2.72
N SER A 227 7.99 24.97 -1.68
CA SER A 227 8.07 26.42 -1.42
C SER A 227 9.30 27.06 -2.06
N GLU A 228 9.12 28.18 -2.77
CA GLU A 228 10.20 29.03 -3.31
C GLU A 228 11.23 29.45 -2.26
N LYS A 229 10.80 29.66 -1.02
CA LYS A 229 11.69 30.11 0.07
C LYS A 229 12.73 29.07 0.47
N ASN A 230 12.48 27.80 0.14
CA ASN A 230 13.34 26.67 0.48
C ASN A 230 14.39 26.36 -0.60
N ILE A 231 14.46 27.17 -1.66
CA ILE A 231 15.49 27.01 -2.70
C ILE A 231 16.81 27.59 -2.20
N THR A 232 17.87 26.81 -2.33
CA THR A 232 19.26 27.27 -2.20
C THR A 232 19.98 27.09 -3.53
N TYR A 233 20.67 28.14 -3.98
CA TYR A 233 21.57 28.07 -5.13
C TYR A 233 22.99 28.04 -4.60
N ASN A 234 23.69 26.93 -4.80
CA ASN A 234 25.11 26.85 -4.45
C ASN A 234 25.93 26.59 -5.70
N ASN A 235 26.62 27.63 -6.16
CA ASN A 235 27.50 27.53 -7.32
C ASN A 235 28.85 26.99 -6.83
N LYS A 236 29.08 25.67 -6.96
CA LYS A 236 30.31 25.01 -6.48
C LYS A 236 31.59 25.53 -7.14
N LEU A 237 31.50 26.35 -8.19
CA LEU A 237 32.64 26.93 -8.88
C LEU A 237 33.30 28.14 -8.21
N ILE A 238 32.66 28.80 -7.24
CA ILE A 238 33.20 30.08 -6.71
C ILE A 238 34.00 29.89 -5.40
N ASN A 239 33.97 28.70 -4.80
CA ASN A 239 34.63 28.42 -3.51
C ASN A 239 35.91 27.58 -3.58
N SER A 240 36.43 27.23 -4.76
CA SER A 240 37.78 26.68 -4.86
C SER A 240 38.78 27.83 -4.97
N SER A 241 39.56 28.05 -3.90
CA SER A 241 40.72 28.94 -3.86
C SER A 241 41.87 28.53 -4.83
N ASN A 242 41.58 27.65 -5.79
CA ASN A 242 42.50 27.13 -6.81
C ASN A 242 41.87 27.31 -8.21
N LEU A 243 41.85 28.56 -8.68
CA LEU A 243 41.46 28.94 -10.05
C LEU A 243 42.29 28.26 -11.15
N ASN A 244 43.43 27.65 -10.81
CA ASN A 244 44.36 27.06 -11.77
C ASN A 244 44.07 25.58 -12.12
N THR A 245 43.04 24.96 -11.54
CA THR A 245 42.70 23.54 -11.79
C THR A 245 41.42 23.34 -12.62
N VAL A 246 40.77 24.43 -13.06
CA VAL A 246 39.43 24.39 -13.71
C VAL A 246 39.51 24.84 -15.17
N ILE A 247 40.50 24.35 -15.93
CA ILE A 247 40.47 24.46 -17.39
C ILE A 247 39.96 23.11 -17.91
N GLY A 248 38.66 23.05 -18.22
CA GLY A 248 38.01 21.89 -18.85
C GLY A 248 36.96 21.14 -18.02
N ALA A 249 36.73 21.53 -16.76
CA ALA A 249 35.59 20.99 -16.00
C ALA A 249 34.36 21.87 -16.25
N GLU A 250 33.29 21.28 -16.80
CA GLU A 250 32.02 21.98 -16.94
C GLU A 250 31.48 22.38 -15.55
N PRO A 251 30.92 23.60 -15.40
CA PRO A 251 30.19 24.02 -14.21
C PRO A 251 29.14 23.01 -13.77
N GLU A 252 29.37 22.30 -12.66
CA GLU A 252 28.27 21.58 -12.00
C GLU A 252 27.48 22.56 -11.15
N ILE A 253 26.32 23.00 -11.67
CA ILE A 253 25.39 23.87 -10.95
C ILE A 253 24.52 22.99 -10.06
N ILE A 254 24.62 23.17 -8.74
CA ILE A 254 23.81 22.44 -7.77
C ILE A 254 22.58 23.27 -7.41
N PHE A 255 21.41 22.74 -7.75
CA PHE A 255 20.13 23.26 -7.29
C PHE A 255 19.70 22.54 -6.02
N GLY A 256 19.80 23.23 -4.89
CA GLY A 256 19.47 22.71 -3.57
C GLY A 256 18.03 23.03 -3.16
N ILE A 257 17.34 22.06 -2.56
CA ILE A 257 16.12 22.33 -1.80
C ILE A 257 16.40 22.01 -0.33
N ASN A 258 16.34 23.04 0.52
CA ASN A 258 16.42 22.92 1.97
C ASN A 258 15.01 23.11 2.57
N PRO A 259 14.30 22.04 2.97
CA PRO A 259 12.94 22.17 3.49
C PRO A 259 12.87 22.78 4.90
N TRP A 260 14.02 23.06 5.53
CA TRP A 260 14.13 23.61 6.86
C TRP A 260 14.46 25.11 6.90
N THR A 261 14.43 25.82 5.77
CA THR A 261 14.68 27.27 5.80
C THR A 261 13.61 28.02 6.60
N GLY A 262 14.04 29.08 7.31
CA GLY A 262 13.18 29.91 8.16
C GLY A 262 13.23 29.57 9.67
N ASN A 263 12.21 30.04 10.42
CA ASN A 263 12.06 29.77 11.86
C ASN A 263 11.62 28.31 12.11
N THR A 264 12.56 27.37 12.01
CA THR A 264 12.34 25.98 12.41
C THR A 264 12.11 25.91 13.92
N THR A 265 10.85 25.70 14.32
CA THR A 265 10.45 25.53 15.72
C THR A 265 10.53 24.07 16.14
N LYS A 266 10.71 23.83 17.45
CA LYS A 266 10.69 22.47 18.03
C LYS A 266 9.38 21.73 17.72
N GLU A 267 8.25 22.43 17.78
CA GLU A 267 6.92 21.88 17.46
C GLU A 267 6.83 21.39 16.01
N ARG A 268 7.36 22.16 15.04
CA ARG A 268 7.37 21.76 13.63
C ARG A 268 8.23 20.52 13.42
N VAL A 269 9.40 20.46 14.07
CA VAL A 269 10.27 19.28 14.06
C VAL A 269 9.51 18.05 14.56
N GLU A 270 8.84 18.15 15.71
CA GLU A 270 8.07 17.05 16.30
C GLU A 270 6.91 16.59 15.40
N ARG A 271 6.15 17.52 14.81
CA ARG A 271 5.09 17.19 13.85
C ARG A 271 5.62 16.42 12.64
N ILE A 272 6.73 16.87 12.07
CA ILE A 272 7.34 16.22 10.91
C ILE A 272 7.92 14.86 11.28
N SER A 273 8.49 14.70 12.48
CA SER A 273 8.90 13.38 12.97
C SER A 273 7.73 12.40 13.05
N LYS A 274 6.55 12.83 13.54
CA LYS A 274 5.34 12.00 13.54
C LYS A 274 4.90 11.62 12.12
N VAL A 275 5.02 12.54 11.15
CA VAL A 275 4.72 12.28 9.73
C VAL A 275 5.65 11.22 9.14
N ILE A 276 6.96 11.32 9.39
CA ILE A 276 7.94 10.32 8.95
C ILE A 276 7.60 8.93 9.52
N GLU A 277 7.12 8.86 10.76
CA GLU A 277 6.66 7.60 11.35
C GLU A 277 5.44 7.02 10.60
N GLN A 278 4.47 7.86 10.23
CA GLN A 278 3.32 7.39 9.42
C GLN A 278 3.75 6.99 8.00
N LEU A 279 4.68 7.70 7.38
CA LEU A 279 5.24 7.34 6.07
C LEU A 279 5.97 6.00 6.09
N ARG A 280 6.65 5.66 7.21
CA ARG A 280 7.23 4.32 7.39
C ARG A 280 6.19 3.21 7.46
N LEU A 281 5.02 3.47 8.05
CA LEU A 281 3.94 2.48 8.04
C LEU A 281 3.45 2.21 6.62
N PHE A 282 3.35 3.25 5.79
CA PHE A 282 2.99 3.08 4.38
C PHE A 282 4.02 2.26 3.60
N SER A 283 5.31 2.34 3.94
CA SER A 283 6.38 1.59 3.26
C SER A 283 6.58 0.16 3.74
N LEU A 284 5.73 -0.38 4.65
CA LEU A 284 5.92 -1.73 5.18
C LEU A 284 5.47 -2.84 4.20
N THR A 285 4.51 -2.54 3.33
CA THR A 285 3.96 -3.49 2.36
C THR A 285 3.61 -2.75 1.06
N ASN A 286 3.53 -3.49 -0.05
CA ASN A 286 3.12 -2.92 -1.33
C ASN A 286 1.69 -2.35 -1.26
N GLU A 287 0.81 -3.05 -0.55
CA GLU A 287 -0.59 -2.70 -0.37
C GLU A 287 -0.75 -1.43 0.48
N SER A 288 0.10 -1.27 1.52
CA SER A 288 0.16 -0.04 2.30
C SER A 288 0.72 1.11 1.45
N THR A 289 1.71 0.85 0.59
CA THR A 289 2.20 1.85 -0.37
C THR A 289 1.10 2.27 -1.34
N ASP A 290 0.27 1.32 -1.79
CA ASP A 290 -0.86 1.64 -2.64
C ASP A 290 -1.89 2.53 -1.92
N LEU A 291 -2.13 2.33 -0.62
CA LEU A 291 -2.94 3.27 0.18
C LEU A 291 -2.31 4.67 0.26
N PHE A 292 -0.99 4.78 0.33
CA PHE A 292 -0.30 6.08 0.26
C PHE A 292 -0.49 6.75 -1.10
N ARG A 293 -0.45 5.99 -2.19
CA ARG A 293 -0.74 6.49 -3.54
C ARG A 293 -2.18 7.01 -3.66
N LEU A 294 -3.14 6.31 -3.05
CA LEU A 294 -4.52 6.82 -2.93
C LEU A 294 -4.55 8.17 -2.21
N MET A 295 -3.79 8.27 -1.11
CA MET A 295 -3.71 9.51 -0.35
C MET A 295 -3.13 10.64 -1.20
N ILE A 296 -2.06 10.42 -1.95
CA ILE A 296 -1.48 11.41 -2.88
C ILE A 296 -2.54 11.92 -3.86
N TYR A 297 -3.30 11.00 -4.48
CA TYR A 297 -4.41 11.37 -5.37
C TYR A 297 -5.51 12.17 -4.65
N SER A 298 -5.79 11.89 -3.38
CA SER A 298 -6.76 12.66 -2.57
C SER A 298 -6.25 14.06 -2.19
N THR A 299 -4.97 14.17 -1.81
CA THR A 299 -4.31 15.46 -1.53
C THR A 299 -4.14 16.33 -2.77
N ASN A 300 -4.32 15.76 -3.96
CA ASN A 300 -4.35 16.49 -5.22
C ASN A 300 -5.48 17.54 -5.30
N SER A 301 -6.47 17.47 -4.41
CA SER A 301 -7.50 18.49 -4.21
C SER A 301 -7.08 19.62 -3.26
N ALA A 302 -6.04 19.40 -2.43
CA ALA A 302 -5.58 20.31 -1.39
C ALA A 302 -4.25 21.01 -1.73
N VAL A 303 -3.43 20.43 -2.61
CA VAL A 303 -2.21 21.08 -3.13
C VAL A 303 -2.60 21.99 -4.30
N ASP A 304 -2.24 23.27 -4.19
CA ASP A 304 -2.43 24.26 -5.25
C ASP A 304 -1.52 23.92 -6.45
N LYS A 305 -2.07 23.13 -7.38
CA LYS A 305 -1.37 22.65 -8.58
C LYS A 305 -0.78 23.79 -9.38
N ASP A 306 -1.49 24.92 -9.46
CA ASP A 306 -1.06 26.07 -10.23
C ASP A 306 0.19 26.68 -9.59
N LYS A 307 0.26 26.74 -8.25
CA LYS A 307 1.48 27.15 -7.55
C LYS A 307 2.65 26.19 -7.71
N VAL A 308 2.41 24.87 -7.64
CA VAL A 308 3.49 23.89 -7.90
C VAL A 308 3.95 23.99 -9.35
N LYS A 309 3.00 24.21 -10.26
CA LYS A 309 3.28 24.35 -11.68
C LYS A 309 4.12 25.60 -11.96
N GLU A 310 3.69 26.73 -11.40
CA GLU A 310 4.39 28.01 -11.45
C GLU A 310 5.79 27.90 -10.83
N TYR A 311 5.91 27.24 -9.68
CA TYR A 311 7.19 26.99 -9.01
C TYR A 311 8.18 26.25 -9.91
N VAL A 312 7.80 25.08 -10.43
CA VAL A 312 8.67 24.27 -11.28
C VAL A 312 8.96 25.00 -12.61
N ALA A 313 7.99 25.71 -13.17
CA ALA A 313 8.19 26.54 -14.36
C ALA A 313 9.15 27.70 -14.08
N ASN A 314 9.09 28.34 -12.92
CA ASN A 314 10.01 29.38 -12.50
C ASN A 314 11.44 28.84 -12.38
N VAL A 315 11.62 27.64 -11.82
CA VAL A 315 12.94 26.97 -11.80
C VAL A 315 13.47 26.78 -13.23
N ALA A 316 12.67 26.22 -14.14
CA ALA A 316 13.07 26.07 -15.54
C ALA A 316 13.39 27.41 -16.23
N ARG A 317 12.59 28.45 -15.95
CA ARG A 317 12.74 29.79 -16.51
C ARG A 317 14.02 30.48 -16.04
N ILE A 318 14.39 30.35 -14.76
CA ILE A 318 15.61 30.93 -14.20
C ILE A 318 16.85 30.45 -14.97
N PHE A 319 16.92 29.13 -15.24
CA PHE A 319 18.05 28.57 -15.98
C PHE A 319 18.03 28.90 -17.47
N SER A 320 16.84 28.97 -18.07
CA SER A 320 16.68 29.45 -19.45
C SER A 320 17.19 30.90 -19.64
N ILE A 321 16.83 31.80 -18.72
CA ILE A 321 17.32 33.20 -18.73
C ILE A 321 18.83 33.26 -18.56
N ALA A 322 19.40 32.38 -17.74
CA ALA A 322 20.83 32.31 -17.51
C ALA A 322 21.60 31.56 -18.62
N HIS A 323 20.93 31.16 -19.71
CA HIS A 323 21.51 30.38 -20.82
C HIS A 323 22.20 29.08 -20.37
N ILE A 324 21.70 28.46 -19.31
CA ILE A 324 22.18 27.17 -18.78
C ILE A 324 21.23 26.07 -19.24
N ASP A 325 21.77 24.96 -19.75
CA ASP A 325 20.96 23.81 -20.10
C ASP A 325 20.52 23.05 -18.83
N LEU A 326 19.24 22.64 -18.76
CA LEU A 326 18.75 21.90 -17.59
C LEU A 326 19.47 20.55 -17.39
N SER A 327 20.06 19.96 -18.44
CA SER A 327 20.89 18.75 -18.32
C SER A 327 22.23 18.99 -17.61
N GLN A 328 22.68 20.24 -17.46
CA GLN A 328 23.92 20.60 -16.75
C GLN A 328 23.71 20.80 -15.25
N ILE A 329 22.45 20.72 -14.80
CA ILE A 329 22.07 21.01 -13.41
C ILE A 329 21.97 19.70 -12.64
N THR A 330 22.62 19.67 -11.49
CA THR A 330 22.45 18.59 -10.51
C THR A 330 21.48 19.05 -9.44
N PHE A 331 20.32 18.40 -9.36
CA PHE A 331 19.35 18.64 -8.29
C PHE A 331 19.80 17.89 -7.04
N ALA A 332 19.75 18.54 -5.88
CA ALA A 332 20.16 17.94 -4.62
C ALA A 332 19.21 18.33 -3.50
N TYR A 333 18.99 17.39 -2.59
CA TYR A 333 18.43 17.69 -1.27
C TYR A 333 19.50 18.38 -0.44
N ASP A 334 19.31 19.68 -0.18
CA ASP A 334 20.28 20.47 0.57
C ASP A 334 19.98 20.39 2.06
N TYR A 335 20.61 19.41 2.71
CA TYR A 335 20.62 19.28 4.16
C TYR A 335 21.67 20.22 4.82
N ALA A 336 22.03 21.33 4.16
CA ALA A 336 22.93 22.31 4.75
C ALA A 336 22.40 22.77 6.11
N SER A 337 23.29 22.64 7.10
CA SER A 337 23.10 22.82 8.54
C SER A 337 22.71 24.26 8.94
N SER A 338 21.50 24.70 8.58
CA SER A 338 20.99 26.00 9.01
C SER A 338 20.47 25.90 10.45
N ASN A 339 21.36 26.28 11.37
CA ASN A 339 21.22 26.45 12.83
C ASN A 339 21.73 25.30 13.73
N SER A 340 22.98 25.46 14.17
CA SER A 340 23.78 24.63 15.08
C SER A 340 23.18 24.32 16.47
N LYS A 341 21.96 24.75 16.79
CA LYS A 341 21.31 24.48 18.09
C LYS A 341 20.26 23.36 18.06
N LEU A 342 19.76 22.97 16.87
CA LEU A 342 18.77 21.89 16.70
C LEU A 342 19.30 20.68 15.91
N ASN A 343 20.55 20.75 15.44
CA ASN A 343 21.13 19.92 14.37
C ASN A 343 21.06 18.40 14.55
N ASN A 344 20.95 17.86 15.77
CA ASN A 344 20.99 16.40 15.95
C ASN A 344 19.62 15.72 15.82
N ASN A 345 18.51 16.47 15.80
CA ASN A 345 17.15 15.90 15.86
C ASN A 345 16.25 16.30 14.69
N ILE A 346 16.78 16.94 13.64
CA ILE A 346 15.96 17.36 12.50
C ILE A 346 15.73 16.16 11.56
N PRO A 347 14.49 15.71 11.35
CA PRO A 347 14.22 14.57 10.47
C PRO A 347 14.51 14.90 9.00
N VAL A 348 15.01 13.93 8.24
CA VAL A 348 15.11 14.05 6.79
C VAL A 348 13.70 14.04 6.20
N MET A 349 13.30 15.13 5.53
CA MET A 349 12.00 15.24 4.85
C MET A 349 12.06 14.61 3.47
N SER A 350 12.23 13.29 3.41
CA SER A 350 12.19 12.54 2.17
C SER A 350 11.49 11.19 2.36
N LEU A 351 11.06 10.61 1.24
CA LEU A 351 10.43 9.31 1.08
C LEU A 351 11.50 8.21 0.91
N TRP A 352 12.62 8.32 1.62
CA TRP A 352 13.75 7.39 1.52
C TRP A 352 13.42 5.97 1.96
N MET A 353 12.40 5.81 2.82
CA MET A 353 11.99 4.53 3.42
C MET A 353 11.36 3.55 2.42
N PHE A 354 10.91 4.04 1.27
CA PHE A 354 10.32 3.22 0.21
C PHE A 354 11.42 2.53 -0.61
N ASN A 355 11.17 1.29 -1.02
CA ASN A 355 12.07 0.57 -1.92
C ASN A 355 11.98 1.10 -3.37
N ASP A 356 12.86 0.64 -4.27
CA ASP A 356 12.95 1.20 -5.63
C ASP A 356 11.66 1.02 -6.45
N GLN A 357 10.97 -0.12 -6.30
CA GLN A 357 9.71 -0.37 -6.98
C GLN A 357 8.58 0.52 -6.44
N GLU A 358 8.52 0.69 -5.11
CA GLU A 358 7.56 1.58 -4.45
C GLU A 358 7.81 3.05 -4.84
N LYS A 359 9.07 3.49 -4.85
CA LYS A 359 9.48 4.83 -5.29
C LYS A 359 9.04 5.08 -6.73
N LYS A 360 9.25 4.11 -7.63
CA LYS A 360 8.77 4.19 -9.01
C LYS A 360 7.26 4.39 -9.08
N ASN A 361 6.49 3.58 -8.35
CA ASN A 361 5.02 3.67 -8.34
C ASN A 361 4.53 5.01 -7.74
N ILE A 362 5.17 5.49 -6.69
CA ILE A 362 4.86 6.78 -6.04
C ILE A 362 5.19 7.94 -6.99
N LYS A 363 6.33 7.87 -7.68
CA LYS A 363 6.73 8.85 -8.69
C LYS A 363 5.70 8.99 -9.80
N GLU A 364 5.32 7.87 -10.42
CA GLU A 364 4.28 7.85 -11.45
C GLU A 364 2.98 8.45 -10.92
N THR A 365 2.64 8.18 -9.65
CA THR A 365 1.46 8.74 -8.99
C THR A 365 1.55 10.26 -8.83
N PHE A 366 2.70 10.81 -8.43
CA PHE A 366 2.90 12.27 -8.36
C PHE A 366 2.79 12.92 -9.74
N LEU A 367 3.49 12.37 -10.75
CA LEU A 367 3.46 12.90 -12.11
C LEU A 367 2.05 12.90 -12.71
N ASP A 368 1.30 11.81 -12.50
CA ASP A 368 -0.11 11.71 -12.89
C ASP A 368 -0.97 12.72 -12.13
N ALA A 369 -0.79 12.85 -10.80
CA ALA A 369 -1.57 13.75 -9.96
C ALA A 369 -1.39 15.22 -10.40
N PHE A 370 -0.17 15.63 -10.74
CA PHE A 370 0.11 16.98 -11.23
C PHE A 370 -0.34 17.23 -12.68
N GLY A 371 -1.01 16.28 -13.34
CA GLY A 371 -1.74 16.50 -14.59
C GLY A 371 -0.92 16.31 -15.86
N TYR A 372 0.21 15.59 -15.80
CA TYR A 372 1.12 15.41 -16.94
C TYR A 372 1.13 13.98 -17.48
N LYS A 373 -0.05 13.37 -17.54
CA LYS A 373 -0.21 12.02 -18.09
C LYS A 373 0.14 12.00 -19.57
N GLY A 374 1.15 11.21 -19.95
CA GLY A 374 1.55 11.03 -21.35
C GLY A 374 2.53 12.06 -21.90
N VAL A 375 3.00 13.01 -21.09
CA VAL A 375 4.11 13.89 -21.48
C VAL A 375 5.42 13.12 -21.39
N LYS A 376 6.21 13.13 -22.47
CA LYS A 376 7.53 12.50 -22.48
C LYS A 376 8.43 13.24 -21.48
N VAL A 377 9.08 12.49 -20.59
CA VAL A 377 10.11 13.04 -19.70
C VAL A 377 11.45 12.97 -20.44
N PRO A 378 12.08 14.11 -20.79
CA PRO A 378 13.41 14.11 -21.39
C PRO A 378 14.42 13.44 -20.45
N SER A 379 15.43 12.75 -20.99
CA SER A 379 16.57 12.27 -20.18
C SER A 379 17.73 13.26 -20.23
N LYS A 380 18.57 13.26 -19.18
CA LYS A 380 19.81 14.04 -19.13
C LYS A 380 20.74 13.73 -20.32
N GLU A 381 20.71 12.49 -20.79
CA GLU A 381 21.50 11.98 -21.91
C GLU A 381 21.07 12.53 -23.28
N GLU A 382 19.81 12.99 -23.41
CA GLU A 382 19.35 13.60 -24.67
C GLU A 382 20.06 14.94 -24.94
N GLY A 383 20.57 15.62 -23.90
CA GLY A 383 21.17 16.94 -23.99
C GLY A 383 20.18 18.03 -24.49
N ASN A 384 20.59 19.29 -24.38
CA ASN A 384 19.84 20.44 -24.89
C ASN A 384 18.35 20.46 -24.45
N ILE A 385 18.10 20.19 -23.18
CA ILE A 385 16.74 20.18 -22.62
C ILE A 385 16.10 21.56 -22.74
N SER A 386 16.91 22.63 -22.74
CA SER A 386 16.46 24.01 -22.94
C SER A 386 15.84 24.27 -24.32
N SER A 387 16.04 23.41 -25.32
CA SER A 387 15.37 23.51 -26.62
C SER A 387 14.06 22.72 -26.73
N LYS A 388 13.66 21.99 -25.69
CA LYS A 388 12.41 21.20 -25.67
C LYS A 388 11.19 22.12 -25.49
N SER A 389 9.99 21.53 -25.55
CA SER A 389 8.76 22.27 -25.19
C SER A 389 8.78 22.66 -23.70
N ASP A 390 8.01 23.69 -23.32
CA ASP A 390 7.95 24.12 -21.92
C ASP A 390 7.34 23.04 -21.02
N GLU A 391 6.44 22.21 -21.55
CA GLU A 391 5.87 21.05 -20.85
C GLU A 391 6.92 19.95 -20.59
N GLU A 392 7.79 19.67 -21.56
CA GLU A 392 8.89 18.71 -21.40
C GLU A 392 9.95 19.21 -20.42
N LYS A 393 10.30 20.51 -20.47
CA LYS A 393 11.22 21.13 -19.49
C LYS A 393 10.67 21.06 -18.09
N TYR A 394 9.39 21.40 -17.94
CA TYR A 394 8.67 21.28 -16.69
C TYR A 394 8.75 19.85 -16.15
N MET A 395 8.46 18.86 -17.00
CA MET A 395 8.47 17.46 -16.61
C MET A 395 9.86 16.97 -16.23
N TYR A 396 10.90 17.43 -16.92
CA TYR A 396 12.28 17.16 -16.53
C TYR A 396 12.58 17.70 -15.13
N VAL A 397 12.29 18.98 -14.87
CA VAL A 397 12.56 19.60 -13.55
C VAL A 397 11.75 18.92 -12.44
N LEU A 398 10.46 18.64 -12.65
CA LEU A 398 9.64 17.93 -11.69
C LEU A 398 10.18 16.52 -11.41
N ASN A 399 10.59 15.81 -12.47
CA ASN A 399 11.21 14.48 -12.37
C ASN A 399 12.48 14.51 -11.52
N GLU A 400 13.36 15.49 -11.75
CA GLU A 400 14.60 15.65 -11.00
C GLU A 400 14.35 16.05 -9.54
N ILE A 401 13.38 16.91 -9.27
CA ILE A 401 12.97 17.24 -7.89
C ILE A 401 12.46 15.98 -7.18
N ILE A 402 11.60 15.18 -7.83
CA ILE A 402 11.09 13.95 -7.21
C ILE A 402 12.23 12.96 -6.92
N ASN A 403 13.13 12.73 -7.89
CA ASN A 403 14.22 11.76 -7.73
C ASN A 403 15.23 12.18 -6.66
N ASN A 404 15.67 13.45 -6.71
CA ASN A 404 16.83 13.89 -5.94
C ASN A 404 16.45 14.61 -4.63
N VAL A 405 15.19 15.03 -4.49
CA VAL A 405 14.68 15.72 -3.29
C VAL A 405 13.67 14.85 -2.56
N PHE A 406 12.60 14.40 -3.22
CA PHE A 406 11.58 13.58 -2.55
C PHE A 406 12.10 12.20 -2.19
N PHE A 407 12.97 11.59 -3.01
CA PHE A 407 13.56 10.28 -2.71
C PHE A 407 15.01 10.34 -2.22
N ALA A 408 15.47 11.52 -1.81
CA ALA A 408 16.82 11.72 -1.31
C ALA A 408 17.16 10.69 -0.21
N PRO A 409 18.34 10.06 -0.26
CA PRO A 409 18.73 9.05 0.73
C PRO A 409 18.80 9.65 2.14
N ASN A 410 18.64 8.79 3.15
CA ASN A 410 18.82 9.21 4.54
C ASN A 410 20.32 9.51 4.79
N ILE A 411 20.67 10.78 4.84
CA ILE A 411 22.03 11.24 5.17
C ILE A 411 22.14 11.16 6.70
N LYS A 412 22.79 10.12 7.20
CA LYS A 412 23.09 9.96 8.63
C LYS A 412 24.38 10.65 9.01
#